data_AF-A0AAN6V7Z7-F1
#
_entry.id   AF-A0AAN6V7Z7-F1
#
_cell.length_a   1.000
_cell.length_b   1.000
_cell.length_c   1.000
_cell.angle_alpha   90.00
_cell.angle_beta   90.00
_cell.angle_gamma   90.00
#
_symmetry.space_group_name_H-M   'P 1'
#
loop_
_entity.id
_entity.type
_entity.pdbx_description
1 polymer ?
#
loop_
_entity_poly.entity_id
_entity_poly.type
_entity_poly.pdbx_seq_one_letter_code
_entity_poly.pdbx_strand_id
1 'polypeptide(L)'
;MRPLIALLTNQKVLLLLTAFVVFSGLFSTAAVARGGDQVFGFGGSQQQQQQQPQAQHEQAPISQAKPGPKPNPKSSRPAADSMPEYKYFQEAGGSMELTHYDARFFQGTVPYDEHREILTQLIRSYLTTFRQLGLETWLAHGTLLGWWWNGRILPWDFDVDAQVSAETLELLIRRPQDTYHHPTYTHYNQTIHSHTSTNPLTGHKQHRSYLLDVNPFAGKLSRGRGENVIDARWIDMQTGMFVDITAVVEREPHRRPGVVSCKNFHRYKAERELFPLRESEFEGTAAMVPWDFEGVLVGEYGEKSLVVAEWEGHKWDPALKEWIRKPSTAKPGTAKWNGPVDLGQLGKPQEEEEPKQQQDKTETTNSNTNIAGKQRDKATA
;
A
#
# COMPACT_ATOMS: atom_id res chain seq x y z
N MET A 1 23.26 15.56 -30.54
CA MET A 1 22.51 16.37 -31.53
C MET A 1 21.05 16.43 -31.10
N ARG A 2 20.60 17.60 -30.61
CA ARG A 2 19.21 17.88 -30.19
C ARG A 2 18.75 19.11 -30.99
N PRO A 3 17.49 19.21 -31.47
CA PRO A 3 17.00 20.46 -32.01
C PRO A 3 16.42 21.35 -30.90
N LEU A 4 16.78 22.64 -30.99
CA LEU A 4 16.20 23.77 -30.27
C LEU A 4 14.74 23.98 -30.70
N ILE A 5 13.85 24.28 -29.75
CA ILE A 5 12.63 25.06 -30.03
C ILE A 5 12.59 26.24 -29.07
N ALA A 6 12.43 27.42 -29.67
CA ALA A 6 12.53 28.73 -29.05
C ALA A 6 11.22 29.17 -28.36
N LEU A 7 11.44 30.04 -27.37
CA LEU A 7 10.48 30.76 -26.54
C LEU A 7 9.59 31.70 -27.37
N LEU A 8 8.28 31.73 -27.08
CA LEU A 8 7.43 32.90 -27.34
C LEU A 8 6.68 33.25 -26.05
N THR A 9 7.04 34.42 -25.51
CA THR A 9 6.43 35.11 -24.38
C THR A 9 5.17 35.82 -24.84
N ASN A 10 4.09 35.71 -24.06
CA ASN A 10 2.99 36.68 -24.15
C ASN A 10 2.55 37.07 -22.72
N GLN A 11 2.87 38.31 -22.35
CA GLN A 11 2.37 38.97 -21.15
C GLN A 11 0.90 39.35 -21.36
N LYS A 12 0.07 39.12 -20.34
CA LYS A 12 -1.37 39.46 -20.20
C LYS A 12 -2.37 38.33 -20.43
N VAL A 13 -2.28 37.27 -19.62
CA VAL A 13 -3.46 36.69 -18.96
C VAL A 13 -3.02 36.27 -17.55
N LEU A 14 -3.10 37.21 -16.61
CA LEU A 14 -2.97 36.97 -15.17
C LEU A 14 -4.30 37.35 -14.55
N LEU A 15 -5.02 36.34 -14.03
CA LEU A 15 -6.03 36.36 -12.96
C LEU A 15 -7.16 35.36 -13.30
N LEU A 16 -7.07 34.15 -12.75
CA LEU A 16 -8.12 33.44 -12.01
C LEU A 16 -7.79 31.94 -11.91
N LEU A 17 -8.04 31.40 -10.71
CA LEU A 17 -8.10 29.98 -10.31
C LEU A 17 -6.78 29.34 -9.82
N THR A 18 -6.50 29.67 -8.56
CA THR A 18 -5.89 28.81 -7.56
C THR A 18 -6.75 27.57 -7.28
N ALA A 19 -6.23 26.33 -7.45
CA ALA A 19 -6.54 25.12 -6.65
C ALA A 19 -5.99 23.81 -7.26
N PHE A 20 -5.22 23.07 -6.43
CA PHE A 20 -5.07 21.60 -6.29
C PHE A 20 -4.71 20.65 -7.45
N VAL A 21 -3.65 19.84 -7.24
CA VAL A 21 -3.63 18.35 -7.35
C VAL A 21 -2.44 17.79 -6.54
N VAL A 22 -2.68 17.05 -5.45
CA VAL A 22 -1.83 15.96 -4.91
C VAL A 22 -2.75 14.94 -4.22
N PHE A 23 -2.48 13.64 -4.37
CA PHE A 23 -3.17 12.51 -3.73
C PHE A 23 -2.11 11.53 -3.18
N SER A 24 -2.22 11.13 -1.90
CA SER A 24 -2.03 9.73 -1.43
C SER A 24 -2.24 9.58 0.09
N GLY A 25 -3.37 8.94 0.47
CA GLY A 25 -3.68 8.20 1.72
C GLY A 25 -4.11 8.99 2.97
N LEU A 26 -5.07 8.59 3.84
CA LEU A 26 -6.12 7.55 3.94
C LEU A 26 -7.05 7.93 5.14
N PHE A 27 -8.38 7.70 5.08
CA PHE A 27 -9.24 7.04 6.10
C PHE A 27 -10.75 7.05 5.72
N SER A 28 -11.54 6.24 6.44
CA SER A 28 -12.75 5.48 6.04
C SER A 28 -14.10 6.07 6.49
N THR A 29 -15.19 5.93 5.69
CA THR A 29 -16.59 5.80 6.18
C THR A 29 -17.55 5.04 5.22
N ALA A 30 -18.18 3.99 5.75
CA ALA A 30 -19.51 3.37 5.56
C ALA A 30 -20.20 3.09 4.17
N ALA A 31 -20.37 1.77 3.91
CA ALA A 31 -21.61 0.98 3.70
C ALA A 31 -22.40 0.89 2.35
N VAL A 32 -22.88 -0.37 2.10
CA VAL A 32 -23.94 -0.90 1.18
C VAL A 32 -23.42 -1.36 -0.20
N ALA A 33 -23.66 -2.55 -0.79
CA ALA A 33 -24.40 -3.79 -0.46
C ALA A 33 -23.85 -5.04 -1.22
N ARG A 34 -23.98 -6.20 -0.56
CA ARG A 34 -24.23 -7.60 -1.00
C ARG A 34 -23.65 -8.20 -2.30
N GLY A 35 -23.07 -9.39 -2.09
CA GLY A 35 -22.97 -10.55 -3.01
C GLY A 35 -21.73 -11.37 -2.64
N GLY A 36 -21.80 -12.43 -1.84
CA GLY A 36 -22.23 -13.78 -2.25
C GLY A 36 -21.05 -14.73 -2.00
N ASP A 37 -21.33 -15.87 -1.35
CA ASP A 37 -20.38 -16.86 -0.81
C ASP A 37 -19.34 -17.41 -1.81
N GLN A 38 -18.26 -18.03 -1.31
CA GLN A 38 -18.02 -19.49 -1.42
C GLN A 38 -16.64 -19.88 -0.85
N VAL A 39 -16.68 -20.87 0.04
CA VAL A 39 -15.54 -21.65 0.52
C VAL A 39 -15.31 -22.76 -0.49
N PHE A 40 -14.09 -22.90 -1.02
CA PHE A 40 -13.70 -24.10 -1.76
C PHE A 40 -12.50 -24.77 -1.08
N GLY A 41 -12.78 -25.93 -0.51
CA GLY A 41 -11.79 -26.93 -0.13
C GLY A 41 -11.35 -27.74 -1.35
N PHE A 42 -10.07 -28.12 -1.34
CA PHE A 42 -9.54 -29.13 -2.24
C PHE A 42 -9.92 -30.53 -1.75
N GLY A 43 -10.55 -31.33 -2.63
CA GLY A 43 -10.61 -32.78 -2.49
C GLY A 43 -9.25 -33.42 -2.81
N GLY A 44 -8.99 -34.69 -2.53
CA GLY A 44 -9.74 -35.74 -1.85
C GLY A 44 -8.86 -36.98 -1.74
N SER A 45 -9.28 -38.00 -0.98
CA SER A 45 -9.01 -39.41 -1.28
C SER A 45 -9.68 -40.35 -0.26
N GLN A 46 -10.45 -41.29 -0.84
CA GLN A 46 -10.70 -42.68 -0.50
C GLN A 46 -11.23 -43.11 0.89
N GLN A 47 -12.34 -43.85 0.78
CA GLN A 47 -13.03 -44.63 1.78
C GLN A 47 -12.20 -45.85 2.24
N GLN A 48 -12.31 -46.20 3.53
CA GLN A 48 -12.37 -47.60 3.96
C GLN A 48 -13.31 -47.73 5.17
N GLN A 49 -14.32 -48.58 5.01
CA GLN A 49 -15.26 -49.02 6.04
C GLN A 49 -14.58 -49.97 7.03
N GLN A 50 -14.84 -49.80 8.33
CA GLN A 50 -14.84 -50.90 9.28
C GLN A 50 -15.83 -50.63 10.42
N GLN A 51 -16.52 -51.70 10.82
CA GLN A 51 -17.75 -51.74 11.61
C GLN A 51 -17.52 -51.64 13.12
N GLN A 52 -18.58 -51.22 13.83
CA GLN A 52 -18.75 -51.04 15.28
C GLN A 52 -18.63 -52.34 16.10
N PRO A 53 -18.62 -52.22 17.45
CA PRO A 53 -19.82 -52.66 18.17
C PRO A 53 -20.41 -51.67 19.19
N GLN A 54 -21.68 -51.97 19.50
CA GLN A 54 -22.72 -51.20 20.16
C GLN A 54 -22.56 -51.00 21.68
N ALA A 55 -23.11 -49.89 22.20
CA ALA A 55 -23.51 -49.75 23.59
C ALA A 55 -24.93 -49.16 23.68
N GLN A 56 -25.64 -49.61 24.72
CA GLN A 56 -27.08 -49.82 24.82
C GLN A 56 -27.93 -48.55 25.06
N HIS A 57 -29.16 -48.61 24.55
CA HIS A 57 -30.27 -47.69 24.79
C HIS A 57 -30.90 -47.91 26.18
N GLU A 58 -31.16 -46.83 26.90
CA GLU A 58 -32.21 -46.77 27.92
C GLU A 58 -33.11 -45.56 27.63
N GLN A 59 -34.39 -45.83 27.36
CA GLN A 59 -35.42 -44.84 27.01
C GLN A 59 -36.19 -44.44 28.27
N ALA A 60 -36.28 -43.13 28.52
CA ALA A 60 -37.18 -42.53 29.52
C ALA A 60 -38.33 -41.77 28.81
N PRO A 61 -39.52 -41.65 29.43
CA PRO A 61 -40.78 -41.40 28.73
C PRO A 61 -40.99 -39.94 28.30
N ILE A 62 -41.67 -39.79 27.16
CA ILE A 62 -42.07 -38.50 26.56
C ILE A 62 -43.25 -37.93 27.36
N SER A 63 -42.99 -36.85 28.10
CA SER A 63 -44.02 -35.97 28.67
C SER A 63 -44.29 -34.81 27.70
N GLN A 64 -45.56 -34.63 27.33
CA GLN A 64 -46.02 -33.52 26.49
C GLN A 64 -45.96 -32.20 27.27
N ALA A 65 -44.97 -31.37 26.98
CA ALA A 65 -44.85 -30.00 27.51
C ALA A 65 -45.42 -28.97 26.52
N LYS A 66 -46.25 -28.06 27.05
CA LYS A 66 -46.91 -26.94 26.35
C LYS A 66 -45.90 -26.00 25.65
N PRO A 67 -46.30 -25.30 24.56
CA PRO A 67 -45.40 -24.39 23.87
C PRO A 67 -44.99 -23.21 24.78
N GLY A 68 -43.68 -23.08 25.02
CA GLY A 68 -43.08 -21.96 25.73
C GLY A 68 -43.19 -20.65 24.93
N PRO A 69 -43.05 -19.48 25.61
CA PRO A 69 -43.19 -18.18 24.97
C PRO A 69 -42.11 -17.98 23.90
N LYS A 70 -42.52 -17.43 22.74
CA LYS A 70 -41.62 -17.14 21.61
C LYS A 70 -40.44 -16.27 22.08
N PRO A 71 -39.19 -16.57 21.66
CA PRO A 71 -38.05 -15.76 22.01
C PRO A 71 -38.20 -14.35 21.43
N ASN A 72 -37.97 -13.36 22.27
CA ASN A 72 -38.04 -11.94 21.97
C ASN A 72 -37.01 -11.59 20.87
N PRO A 73 -37.37 -10.95 19.73
CA PRO A 73 -36.46 -10.72 18.60
C PRO A 73 -35.44 -9.59 18.83
N LYS A 74 -35.06 -9.32 20.08
CA LYS A 74 -34.12 -8.25 20.45
C LYS A 74 -32.93 -8.77 21.27
N SER A 75 -32.21 -9.73 20.71
CA SER A 75 -30.79 -9.89 21.02
C SER A 75 -30.02 -10.03 19.71
N SER A 76 -29.90 -8.92 18.98
CA SER A 76 -28.87 -8.81 17.97
C SER A 76 -27.52 -8.89 18.69
N ARG A 77 -26.92 -10.09 18.71
CA ARG A 77 -25.46 -10.19 18.80
C ARG A 77 -24.93 -9.24 17.72
N PRO A 78 -24.04 -8.30 18.04
CA PRO A 78 -23.40 -7.51 17.01
C PRO A 78 -22.83 -8.49 15.98
N ALA A 79 -23.13 -8.27 14.68
CA ALA A 79 -22.49 -9.06 13.64
C ALA A 79 -20.99 -9.05 13.91
N ALA A 80 -20.28 -10.16 13.72
CA ALA A 80 -18.82 -10.22 13.92
C ALA A 80 -18.07 -9.10 13.16
N ASP A 81 -18.75 -8.53 12.15
CA ASP A 81 -18.37 -7.36 11.38
C ASP A 81 -18.61 -5.99 12.04
N SER A 82 -18.89 -5.91 13.35
CA SER A 82 -19.02 -4.65 14.08
C SER A 82 -17.89 -4.38 15.06
N MET A 83 -16.99 -5.34 15.27
CA MET A 83 -15.84 -5.12 16.17
C MET A 83 -14.76 -4.33 15.44
N PRO A 84 -14.15 -3.31 16.08
CA PRO A 84 -13.01 -2.61 15.50
C PRO A 84 -11.89 -3.61 15.21
N GLU A 85 -11.25 -3.48 14.04
CA GLU A 85 -10.06 -4.26 13.72
C GLU A 85 -8.94 -3.82 14.67
N TYR A 86 -8.22 -4.78 15.25
CA TYR A 86 -7.06 -4.46 16.07
C TYR A 86 -5.92 -3.94 15.19
N LYS A 87 -5.50 -2.70 15.43
CA LYS A 87 -4.32 -2.11 14.82
C LYS A 87 -3.06 -2.60 15.54
N TYR A 88 -2.17 -3.30 14.83
CA TYR A 88 -0.96 -3.85 15.46
C TYR A 88 0.06 -2.76 15.80
N PHE A 89 0.49 -2.01 14.79
CA PHE A 89 1.43 -0.92 14.99
C PHE A 89 0.72 0.30 15.57
N GLN A 90 1.33 0.88 16.60
CA GLN A 90 0.80 2.05 17.30
C GLN A 90 1.83 3.17 17.17
N GLU A 91 1.42 4.27 16.56
CA GLU A 91 2.24 5.47 16.42
C GLU A 91 2.06 6.39 17.63
N ALA A 92 3.04 7.24 17.91
CA ALA A 92 2.96 8.24 18.99
C ALA A 92 1.71 9.13 18.81
N GLY A 93 1.37 9.48 17.57
CA GLY A 93 0.10 10.09 17.19
C GLY A 93 -0.10 11.51 17.73
N GLY A 94 -1.29 12.08 17.48
CA GLY A 94 -1.65 13.43 17.93
C GLY A 94 -1.23 14.57 17.00
N SER A 95 -0.33 14.33 16.05
CA SER A 95 -0.04 15.20 14.89
C SER A 95 0.48 14.34 13.73
N MET A 96 0.54 14.88 12.51
CA MET A 96 1.11 14.17 11.36
C MET A 96 2.59 13.82 11.58
N GLU A 97 3.38 14.74 12.14
CA GLU A 97 4.79 14.45 12.45
C GLU A 97 4.91 13.23 13.39
N LEU A 98 4.02 13.14 14.39
CA LEU A 98 4.02 12.09 15.38
C LEU A 98 3.49 10.74 14.86
N THR A 99 2.89 10.69 13.65
CA THR A 99 2.54 9.41 13.02
C THR A 99 3.74 8.67 12.44
N HIS A 100 4.91 9.30 12.37
CA HIS A 100 6.14 8.68 11.86
C HIS A 100 7.04 8.13 12.98
N TYR A 101 6.49 7.96 14.18
CA TYR A 101 7.20 7.43 15.35
C TYR A 101 6.43 6.27 15.99
N ASP A 102 7.11 5.15 16.26
CA ASP A 102 6.56 4.01 17.00
C ASP A 102 6.39 4.39 18.47
N ALA A 103 5.16 4.21 19.00
CA ALA A 103 4.78 4.63 20.33
C ALA A 103 5.60 3.97 21.45
N ARG A 104 6.19 2.79 21.20
CA ARG A 104 6.99 2.07 22.22
C ARG A 104 8.35 2.71 22.45
N PHE A 105 8.88 3.38 21.43
CA PHE A 105 10.25 3.91 21.40
C PHE A 105 10.31 5.43 21.25
N PHE A 106 9.17 6.10 21.10
CA PHE A 106 9.08 7.55 21.01
C PHE A 106 9.59 8.22 22.30
N GLN A 107 10.62 9.07 22.17
CA GLN A 107 11.22 9.83 23.28
C GLN A 107 11.09 11.35 23.12
N GLY A 108 10.49 11.82 22.03
CA GLY A 108 10.41 13.22 21.65
C GLY A 108 10.61 13.38 20.15
N THR A 109 10.13 14.50 19.59
CA THR A 109 10.32 14.79 18.18
C THR A 109 11.78 15.13 17.89
N VAL A 110 12.27 14.65 16.75
CA VAL A 110 13.58 15.00 16.24
C VAL A 110 13.49 16.36 15.56
N PRO A 111 14.37 17.32 15.87
CA PRO A 111 14.37 18.62 15.20
C PRO A 111 14.50 18.51 13.68
N TYR A 112 13.87 19.43 12.97
CA TYR A 112 13.88 19.46 11.50
C TYR A 112 15.29 19.51 10.89
N ASP A 113 16.27 20.12 11.51
CA ASP A 113 17.62 20.14 10.93
C ASP A 113 18.40 18.82 11.19
N GLU A 114 17.89 17.96 12.07
CA GLU A 114 18.51 16.69 12.49
C GLU A 114 17.82 15.45 11.89
N HIS A 115 16.52 15.53 11.57
CA HIS A 115 15.72 14.36 11.15
C HIS A 115 16.34 13.60 9.97
N ARG A 116 16.84 14.33 8.96
CA ARG A 116 17.45 13.72 7.77
C ARG A 116 18.66 12.86 8.12
N GLU A 117 19.51 13.30 9.05
CA GLU A 117 20.65 12.48 9.49
C GLU A 117 20.19 11.17 10.15
N ILE A 118 19.13 11.23 10.95
CA ILE A 118 18.56 10.03 11.60
C ILE A 118 17.94 9.10 10.57
N LEU A 119 17.15 9.63 9.63
CA LEU A 119 16.57 8.85 8.53
C LEU A 119 17.64 8.23 7.62
N THR A 120 18.73 8.96 7.33
CA THR A 120 19.90 8.44 6.63
C THR A 120 20.50 7.25 7.38
N GLN A 121 20.73 7.35 8.69
CA GLN A 121 21.26 6.22 9.47
C GLN A 121 20.29 5.03 9.47
N LEU A 122 19.00 5.31 9.61
CA LEU A 122 17.92 4.33 9.59
C LEU A 122 17.88 3.55 8.26
N ILE A 123 17.78 4.22 7.11
CA ILE A 123 17.68 3.54 5.81
C ILE A 123 18.98 2.80 5.45
N ARG A 124 20.15 3.35 5.79
CA ARG A 124 21.43 2.67 5.57
C ARG A 124 21.54 1.38 6.37
N SER A 125 21.09 1.39 7.63
CA SER A 125 21.06 0.19 8.47
C SER A 125 20.11 -0.88 7.92
N TYR A 126 18.93 -0.47 7.46
CA TYR A 126 17.93 -1.34 6.82
C TYR A 126 18.49 -2.02 5.56
N LEU A 127 18.94 -1.23 4.58
CA LEU A 127 19.44 -1.73 3.30
C LEU A 127 20.68 -2.63 3.47
N THR A 128 21.58 -2.26 4.39
CA THR A 128 22.76 -3.07 4.70
C THR A 128 22.37 -4.42 5.30
N THR A 129 21.44 -4.42 6.25
CA THR A 129 21.00 -5.64 6.92
C THR A 129 20.26 -6.56 5.95
N PHE A 130 19.28 -6.05 5.19
CA PHE A 130 18.53 -6.85 4.23
C PHE A 130 19.44 -7.49 3.18
N ARG A 131 20.44 -6.74 2.68
CA ARG A 131 21.46 -7.29 1.78
C ARG A 131 22.30 -8.40 2.43
N GLN A 132 22.78 -8.21 3.65
CA GLN A 132 23.58 -9.21 4.36
C GLN A 132 22.80 -10.51 4.62
N LEU A 133 21.49 -10.38 4.85
CA LEU A 133 20.58 -11.51 5.06
C LEU A 133 20.08 -12.15 3.76
N GLY A 134 20.40 -11.57 2.60
CA GLY A 134 19.90 -12.04 1.30
C GLY A 134 18.40 -11.84 1.11
N LEU A 135 17.82 -10.83 1.76
CA LEU A 135 16.40 -10.49 1.67
C LEU A 135 16.19 -9.43 0.58
N GLU A 136 15.31 -9.72 -0.38
CA GLU A 136 15.02 -8.80 -1.49
C GLU A 136 14.12 -7.65 -1.03
N THR A 137 14.58 -6.43 -1.25
CA THR A 137 13.86 -5.19 -0.95
C THR A 137 14.23 -4.10 -1.94
N TRP A 138 13.33 -3.15 -2.17
CA TRP A 138 13.57 -1.96 -2.99
C TRP A 138 12.91 -0.71 -2.40
N LEU A 139 13.39 0.45 -2.83
CA LEU A 139 12.85 1.75 -2.44
C LEU A 139 11.46 1.96 -3.07
N ALA A 140 10.53 2.52 -2.31
CA ALA A 140 9.17 2.80 -2.77
C ALA A 140 8.73 4.22 -2.39
N HIS A 141 7.61 4.67 -2.94
CA HIS A 141 6.91 5.90 -2.52
C HIS A 141 7.85 7.13 -2.48
N GLY A 142 7.77 7.95 -1.42
CA GLY A 142 8.57 9.16 -1.26
C GLY A 142 10.08 8.87 -1.23
N THR A 143 10.47 7.70 -0.72
CA THR A 143 11.87 7.27 -0.70
C THR A 143 12.41 7.03 -2.12
N LEU A 144 11.62 6.43 -3.01
CA LEU A 144 11.98 6.29 -4.42
C LEU A 144 12.01 7.64 -5.14
N LEU A 145 11.12 8.57 -4.77
CA LEU A 145 11.12 9.92 -5.33
C LEU A 145 12.37 10.71 -4.93
N GLY A 146 12.80 10.63 -3.66
CA GLY A 146 14.07 11.20 -3.21
C GLY A 146 15.26 10.59 -3.96
N TRP A 147 15.24 9.28 -4.19
CA TRP A 147 16.24 8.60 -5.00
C TRP A 147 16.32 9.17 -6.42
N TRP A 148 15.19 9.42 -7.08
CA TRP A 148 15.14 9.98 -8.43
C TRP A 148 15.85 11.33 -8.54
N TRP A 149 15.68 12.22 -7.54
CA TRP A 149 16.27 13.57 -7.60
C TRP A 149 17.79 13.58 -7.43
N ASN A 150 18.30 12.91 -6.39
CA ASN A 150 19.75 12.88 -6.14
C ASN A 150 20.24 11.67 -5.33
N GLY A 151 19.44 10.61 -5.22
CA GLY A 151 19.82 9.46 -4.39
C GLY A 151 19.75 9.77 -2.90
N ARG A 152 18.93 10.74 -2.46
CA ARG A 152 18.84 11.17 -1.06
C ARG A 152 17.40 11.36 -0.60
N ILE A 153 17.19 11.30 0.70
CA ILE A 153 15.92 11.61 1.35
C ILE A 153 15.56 13.08 1.05
N LEU A 154 14.30 13.33 0.67
CA LEU A 154 13.80 14.69 0.44
C LEU A 154 13.82 15.46 1.76
N PRO A 155 14.23 16.75 1.78
CA PRO A 155 14.41 17.46 3.05
C PRO A 155 13.15 17.62 3.91
N TRP A 156 11.95 17.42 3.36
CA TRP A 156 10.68 17.57 4.06
C TRP A 156 10.02 16.23 4.43
N ASP A 157 10.61 15.10 4.02
CA ASP A 157 10.08 13.77 4.34
C ASP A 157 10.44 13.38 5.78
N PHE A 158 9.48 12.78 6.48
CA PHE A 158 9.63 12.35 7.88
C PHE A 158 9.64 10.82 8.05
N ASP A 159 9.35 10.09 6.98
CA ASP A 159 9.33 8.64 6.91
C ASP A 159 10.15 8.11 5.75
N VAL A 160 10.32 6.79 5.76
CA VAL A 160 11.02 6.04 4.73
C VAL A 160 10.22 4.78 4.43
N ASP A 161 10.06 4.48 3.15
CA ASP A 161 9.24 3.39 2.65
C ASP A 161 10.08 2.41 1.83
N ALA A 162 9.87 1.13 2.11
CA ALA A 162 10.43 0.05 1.33
C ALA A 162 9.35 -0.98 0.98
N GLN A 163 9.60 -1.69 -0.13
CA GLN A 163 8.77 -2.81 -0.55
C GLN A 163 9.59 -4.08 -0.62
N VAL A 164 8.92 -5.21 -0.37
CA VAL A 164 9.50 -6.56 -0.44
C VAL A 164 8.64 -7.46 -1.31
N SER A 165 9.26 -8.50 -1.87
CA SER A 165 8.55 -9.56 -2.61
C SER A 165 7.75 -10.48 -1.68
N ALA A 166 6.84 -11.26 -2.28
CA ALA A 166 6.03 -12.24 -1.56
C ALA A 166 6.91 -13.28 -0.84
N GLU A 167 7.98 -13.70 -1.49
CA GLU A 167 8.96 -14.66 -1.02
C GLU A 167 9.71 -14.10 0.21
N THR A 168 10.16 -12.84 0.13
CA THR A 168 10.80 -12.18 1.27
C THR A 168 9.83 -12.04 2.44
N LEU A 169 8.57 -11.70 2.19
CA LEU A 169 7.56 -11.65 3.24
C LEU A 169 7.36 -13.02 3.93
N GLU A 170 7.30 -14.10 3.16
CA GLU A 170 7.18 -15.46 3.72
C GLU A 170 8.35 -15.78 4.66
N LEU A 171 9.58 -15.43 4.26
CA LEU A 171 10.76 -15.57 5.10
C LEU A 171 10.63 -14.78 6.41
N LEU A 172 10.18 -13.52 6.33
CA LEU A 172 10.02 -12.66 7.50
C LEU A 172 8.99 -13.19 8.52
N ILE A 173 7.88 -13.77 8.04
CA ILE A 173 6.78 -14.27 8.88
C ILE A 173 7.11 -15.62 9.54
N ARG A 174 7.92 -16.46 8.89
CA ARG A 174 8.13 -17.87 9.27
C ARG A 174 8.57 -18.02 10.73
N ARG A 175 7.89 -18.88 11.47
CA ARG A 175 8.22 -19.18 12.87
C ARG A 175 9.14 -20.40 13.00
N PRO A 176 9.97 -20.47 14.05
CA PRO A 176 10.83 -21.63 14.29
C PRO A 176 10.06 -22.96 14.41
N GLN A 177 8.81 -22.92 14.87
CA GLN A 177 7.97 -24.10 15.10
C GLN A 177 7.24 -24.61 13.86
N ASP A 178 7.18 -23.85 12.76
CA ASP A 178 6.42 -24.22 11.55
C ASP A 178 7.10 -25.36 10.75
N THR A 179 8.19 -25.91 11.28
CA THR A 179 9.22 -26.53 10.45
C THR A 179 9.90 -27.71 11.14
N TYR A 180 9.23 -28.86 11.10
CA TYR A 180 9.70 -30.08 11.76
C TYR A 180 10.92 -30.76 11.06
N HIS A 181 11.43 -30.27 9.91
CA HIS A 181 12.37 -31.04 9.07
C HIS A 181 13.45 -30.29 8.24
N HIS A 182 13.80 -29.02 8.47
CA HIS A 182 14.92 -28.39 7.71
C HIS A 182 16.04 -27.85 8.63
N PRO A 183 17.31 -28.14 8.36
CA PRO A 183 18.41 -27.82 9.27
C PRO A 183 18.97 -26.38 9.16
N THR A 184 18.39 -25.51 8.32
CA THR A 184 18.85 -24.12 8.15
C THR A 184 17.65 -23.17 8.18
N TYR A 185 17.28 -22.71 9.38
CA TYR A 185 16.24 -21.70 9.57
C TYR A 185 16.81 -20.44 10.20
N THR A 186 16.39 -19.30 9.69
CA THR A 186 16.66 -17.99 10.28
C THR A 186 15.33 -17.37 10.66
N HIS A 187 15.17 -17.07 11.95
CA HIS A 187 14.02 -16.30 12.44
C HIS A 187 14.32 -14.82 12.32
N TYR A 188 13.45 -14.06 11.65
CA TYR A 188 13.66 -12.63 11.40
C TYR A 188 12.78 -11.72 12.26
N ASN A 189 11.53 -12.12 12.53
CA ASN A 189 10.64 -11.32 13.35
C ASN A 189 11.23 -11.10 14.76
N GLN A 190 11.04 -9.91 15.32
CA GLN A 190 11.52 -9.50 16.64
C GLN A 190 13.05 -9.61 16.81
N THR A 191 13.82 -9.54 15.72
CA THR A 191 15.29 -9.50 15.79
C THR A 191 15.79 -8.08 15.98
N ILE A 192 16.87 -7.93 16.75
CA ILE A 192 17.52 -6.64 17.01
C ILE A 192 18.88 -6.63 16.33
N HIS A 193 19.18 -5.55 15.60
CA HIS A 193 20.40 -5.37 14.85
C HIS A 193 21.11 -4.10 15.29
N SER A 194 22.38 -4.23 15.70
CA SER A 194 23.19 -3.10 16.14
C SER A 194 24.02 -2.55 14.99
N HIS A 195 23.98 -1.24 14.79
CA HIS A 195 24.82 -0.54 13.81
C HIS A 195 25.61 0.56 14.49
N THR A 196 26.80 0.83 13.96
CA THR A 196 27.65 1.93 14.42
C THR A 196 27.87 2.90 13.28
N SER A 197 27.34 4.12 13.41
CA SER A 197 27.63 5.22 12.49
C SER A 197 28.79 6.04 13.05
N THR A 198 29.56 6.66 12.17
CA THR A 198 30.64 7.57 12.55
C THR A 198 30.35 8.91 11.89
N ASN A 199 30.24 9.97 12.69
CA ASN A 199 30.08 11.31 12.16
C ASN A 199 31.36 11.68 11.38
N PRO A 200 31.26 12.01 10.08
CA PRO A 200 32.44 12.21 9.24
C PRO A 200 33.22 13.48 9.59
N LEU A 201 32.59 14.45 10.27
CA LEU A 201 33.22 15.72 10.66
C LEU A 201 33.92 15.63 12.01
N THR A 202 33.29 14.96 12.99
CA THR A 202 33.80 14.91 14.37
C THR A 202 34.51 13.60 14.70
N GLY A 203 34.33 12.55 13.88
CA GLY A 203 34.80 11.20 14.17
C GLY A 203 34.03 10.51 15.31
N HIS A 204 33.01 11.16 15.87
CA HIS A 204 32.22 10.59 16.97
C HIS A 204 31.43 9.38 16.49
N LYS A 205 31.52 8.27 17.23
CA LYS A 205 30.78 7.04 16.96
C LYS A 205 29.44 7.08 17.66
N GLN A 206 28.37 6.78 16.94
CA GLN A 206 27.04 6.60 17.48
C GLN A 206 26.63 5.15 17.30
N HIS A 207 26.15 4.54 18.38
CA HIS A 207 25.64 3.17 18.38
C HIS A 207 24.11 3.22 18.40
N ARG A 208 23.47 2.53 17.46
CA ARG A 208 22.02 2.42 17.35
C ARG A 208 21.60 0.98 17.26
N SER A 209 20.39 0.70 17.73
CA SER A 209 19.78 -0.63 17.72
C SER A 209 18.46 -0.53 16.99
N TYR A 210 18.27 -1.44 16.03
CA TYR A 210 17.08 -1.46 15.20
C TYR A 210 16.31 -2.75 15.40
N LEU A 211 15.00 -2.65 15.59
CA LEU A 211 14.09 -3.78 15.71
C LEU A 211 13.44 -4.06 14.36
N LEU A 212 13.59 -5.30 13.86
CA LEU A 212 12.76 -5.81 12.77
C LEU A 212 11.48 -6.41 13.36
N ASP A 213 10.36 -5.73 13.18
CA ASP A 213 9.06 -6.10 13.74
C ASP A 213 8.07 -6.45 12.63
N VAL A 214 7.59 -7.69 12.59
CA VAL A 214 6.67 -8.17 11.55
C VAL A 214 5.25 -8.21 12.10
N ASN A 215 4.33 -7.55 11.39
CA ASN A 215 2.92 -7.50 11.73
C ASN A 215 2.32 -8.92 11.74
N PRO A 216 1.64 -9.36 12.82
CA PRO A 216 0.95 -10.65 12.86
C PRO A 216 -0.10 -10.85 11.75
N PHE A 217 -0.57 -9.76 11.13
CA PHE A 217 -1.50 -9.77 10.01
C PHE A 217 -0.82 -9.66 8.65
N ALA A 218 0.51 -9.71 8.58
CA ALA A 218 1.28 -9.57 7.34
C ALA A 218 0.87 -10.61 6.28
N GLY A 219 0.63 -11.86 6.68
CA GLY A 219 0.19 -12.93 5.78
C GLY A 219 -1.25 -12.80 5.25
N LYS A 220 -2.02 -11.79 5.67
CA LYS A 220 -3.39 -11.59 5.16
C LYS A 220 -3.34 -10.89 3.79
N LEU A 221 -4.04 -11.49 2.81
CA LEU A 221 -4.18 -10.91 1.48
C LEU A 221 -5.16 -9.72 1.44
N SER A 222 -6.14 -9.67 2.33
CA SER A 222 -7.08 -8.56 2.39
C SER A 222 -6.50 -7.37 3.15
N ARG A 223 -6.87 -6.17 2.71
CA ARG A 223 -6.62 -4.90 3.42
C ARG A 223 -7.34 -4.83 4.77
N GLY A 224 -8.46 -5.54 4.93
CA GLY A 224 -9.33 -5.36 6.09
C GLY A 224 -9.92 -3.94 6.12
N ARG A 225 -9.97 -3.35 7.32
CA ARG A 225 -10.40 -1.95 7.55
C ARG A 225 -9.28 -0.93 7.33
N GLY A 226 -8.08 -1.38 6.97
CA GLY A 226 -6.92 -0.53 6.75
C GLY A 226 -6.04 -0.33 7.97
N GLU A 227 -6.31 -1.03 9.07
CA GLU A 227 -5.50 -0.93 10.30
C GLU A 227 -4.15 -1.67 10.19
N ASN A 228 -4.02 -2.62 9.26
CA ASN A 228 -2.85 -3.51 9.14
C ASN A 228 -2.30 -3.55 7.71
N VAL A 229 -2.19 -2.36 7.10
CA VAL A 229 -1.64 -2.17 5.75
C VAL A 229 -0.13 -2.39 5.70
N ILE A 230 0.58 -2.03 6.77
CA ILE A 230 2.02 -2.23 6.90
C ILE A 230 2.31 -3.67 7.36
N ASP A 231 3.20 -4.34 6.64
CA ASP A 231 3.51 -5.75 6.85
C ASP A 231 4.66 -5.95 7.84
N ALA A 232 5.64 -5.05 7.85
CA ALA A 232 6.70 -5.02 8.85
C ALA A 232 7.26 -3.61 9.04
N ARG A 233 8.01 -3.40 10.11
CA ARG A 233 8.78 -2.17 10.36
C ARG A 233 10.21 -2.48 10.71
N TRP A 234 11.11 -1.62 10.27
CA TRP A 234 12.47 -1.53 10.78
C TRP A 234 12.58 -0.28 11.66
N ILE A 235 12.65 -0.47 12.97
CA ILE A 235 12.40 0.60 13.95
C ILE A 235 13.69 0.98 14.66
N ASP A 236 14.05 2.26 14.64
CA ASP A 236 15.08 2.83 15.48
C ASP A 236 14.62 2.86 16.94
N MET A 237 15.24 2.04 17.79
CA MET A 237 14.79 1.89 19.18
C MET A 237 15.15 3.08 20.08
N GLN A 238 15.98 4.01 19.61
CA GLN A 238 16.38 5.21 20.35
C GLN A 238 15.40 6.37 20.14
N THR A 239 14.82 6.47 18.94
CA THR A 239 13.95 7.60 18.54
C THR A 239 12.50 7.20 18.31
N GLY A 240 12.27 5.96 17.88
CA GLY A 240 10.99 5.46 17.40
C GLY A 240 10.74 5.68 15.92
N MET A 241 11.61 6.38 15.18
CA MET A 241 11.46 6.48 13.72
C MET A 241 11.63 5.11 13.05
N PHE A 242 10.95 4.87 11.94
CA PHE A 242 10.95 3.56 11.30
C PHE A 242 10.92 3.62 9.77
N VAL A 243 11.36 2.52 9.14
CA VAL A 243 11.04 2.22 7.75
C VAL A 243 9.76 1.40 7.73
N ASP A 244 8.75 1.88 6.99
CA ASP A 244 7.54 1.09 6.72
C ASP A 244 7.83 0.10 5.57
N ILE A 245 7.54 -1.18 5.81
CA ILE A 245 7.80 -2.26 4.87
C ILE A 245 6.46 -2.85 4.43
N THR A 246 6.17 -2.80 3.14
CA THR A 246 4.98 -3.42 2.55
C THR A 246 5.34 -4.48 1.52
N ALA A 247 4.62 -5.59 1.53
CA ALA A 247 4.83 -6.65 0.55
C ALA A 247 3.92 -6.46 -0.65
N VAL A 248 4.50 -6.60 -1.84
CA VAL A 248 3.74 -6.71 -3.09
C VAL A 248 3.49 -8.18 -3.40
N VAL A 249 2.21 -8.53 -3.56
CA VAL A 249 1.79 -9.90 -3.84
C VAL A 249 0.69 -9.89 -4.90
N GLU A 250 0.53 -10.98 -5.64
CA GLU A 250 -0.58 -11.11 -6.58
C GLU A 250 -1.88 -11.35 -5.80
N ARG A 251 -2.66 -10.28 -5.58
CA ARG A 251 -3.88 -10.32 -4.75
C ARG A 251 -5.14 -10.69 -5.52
N GLU A 252 -5.16 -10.47 -6.83
CA GLU A 252 -6.34 -10.64 -7.67
C GLU A 252 -6.03 -11.47 -8.96
N PRO A 253 -5.40 -12.67 -8.86
CA PRO A 253 -4.86 -13.38 -10.03
C PRO A 253 -5.91 -13.70 -11.11
N HIS A 254 -7.15 -13.99 -10.71
CA HIS A 254 -8.24 -14.27 -11.67
C HIS A 254 -8.75 -13.01 -12.39
N ARG A 255 -8.65 -11.84 -11.76
CA ARG A 255 -9.15 -10.57 -12.30
C ARG A 255 -8.05 -9.79 -13.03
N ARG A 256 -6.81 -9.90 -12.56
CA ARG A 256 -5.64 -9.14 -13.00
C ARG A 256 -4.38 -10.02 -12.93
N PRO A 257 -4.29 -11.06 -13.79
CA PRO A 257 -3.13 -11.95 -13.79
C PRO A 257 -1.84 -11.16 -14.07
N GLY A 258 -0.79 -11.45 -13.31
CA GLY A 258 0.52 -10.80 -13.43
C GLY A 258 0.62 -9.39 -12.80
N VAL A 259 -0.44 -8.95 -12.10
CA VAL A 259 -0.44 -7.69 -11.35
C VAL A 259 -0.24 -7.97 -9.86
N VAL A 260 0.85 -7.44 -9.32
CA VAL A 260 1.14 -7.49 -7.88
C VAL A 260 0.75 -6.18 -7.21
N SER A 261 0.44 -6.24 -5.91
CA SER A 261 0.05 -5.05 -5.16
C SER A 261 0.29 -5.17 -3.67
N CYS A 262 0.51 -4.03 -3.02
CA CYS A 262 0.47 -3.93 -1.56
C CYS A 262 -0.99 -3.81 -1.06
N LYS A 263 -1.19 -3.90 0.26
CA LYS A 263 -2.51 -3.74 0.89
C LYS A 263 -3.13 -2.35 0.70
N ASN A 264 -2.34 -1.37 0.24
CA ASN A 264 -2.80 -0.03 -0.10
C ASN A 264 -3.18 0.18 -1.56
N PHE A 265 -3.28 -0.90 -2.33
CA PHE A 265 -3.73 -0.86 -3.73
C PHE A 265 -2.78 -0.13 -4.69
N HIS A 266 -1.53 0.11 -4.29
CA HIS A 266 -0.44 0.38 -5.23
C HIS A 266 -0.20 -0.91 -6.02
N ARG A 267 -0.40 -0.83 -7.34
CA ARG A 267 -0.42 -1.98 -8.25
C ARG A 267 0.67 -1.83 -9.28
N TYR A 268 1.29 -2.95 -9.62
CA TYR A 268 2.36 -3.02 -10.59
C TYR A 268 2.20 -4.24 -11.49
N LYS A 269 2.50 -4.09 -12.77
CA LYS A 269 2.73 -5.21 -13.69
C LYS A 269 4.11 -5.78 -13.39
N ALA A 270 4.16 -6.91 -12.68
CA ALA A 270 5.39 -7.43 -12.09
C ALA A 270 6.57 -7.50 -13.09
N GLU A 271 6.33 -8.08 -14.28
CA GLU A 271 7.35 -8.30 -15.31
C GLU A 271 7.81 -7.05 -16.08
N ARG A 272 7.05 -5.95 -15.99
CA ARG A 272 7.32 -4.74 -16.78
C ARG A 272 7.76 -3.56 -15.93
N GLU A 273 7.18 -3.44 -14.74
CA GLU A 273 7.33 -2.26 -13.90
C GLU A 273 8.29 -2.51 -12.72
N LEU A 274 8.30 -3.71 -12.13
CA LEU A 274 9.14 -4.04 -10.98
C LEU A 274 10.39 -4.83 -11.36
N PHE A 275 10.21 -6.01 -11.95
CA PHE A 275 11.28 -7.00 -12.08
C PHE A 275 11.87 -7.06 -13.50
N PRO A 276 13.18 -7.37 -13.65
CA PRO A 276 14.16 -7.46 -12.56
C PRO A 276 14.41 -6.08 -11.93
N LEU A 277 14.67 -6.05 -10.62
CA LEU A 277 15.04 -4.82 -9.94
C LEU A 277 16.40 -4.31 -10.45
N ARG A 278 16.64 -3.01 -10.30
CA ARG A 278 17.89 -2.35 -10.72
C ARG A 278 18.74 -1.99 -9.51
N GLU A 279 20.01 -2.37 -9.53
CA GLU A 279 20.99 -1.92 -8.55
C GLU A 279 21.28 -0.42 -8.71
N SER A 280 21.35 0.29 -7.59
CA SER A 280 21.68 1.70 -7.50
C SER A 280 22.24 2.03 -6.11
N GLU A 281 22.27 3.32 -5.75
CA GLU A 281 22.71 3.81 -4.45
C GLU A 281 21.69 4.81 -3.91
N PHE A 282 21.43 4.75 -2.61
CA PHE A 282 20.62 5.71 -1.87
C PHE A 282 21.31 6.02 -0.54
N GLU A 283 21.47 7.30 -0.22
CA GLU A 283 22.15 7.75 0.99
C GLU A 283 23.56 7.12 1.18
N GLY A 284 24.29 6.94 0.08
CA GLY A 284 25.63 6.34 0.11
C GLY A 284 25.66 4.83 0.37
N THR A 285 24.52 4.14 0.24
CA THR A 285 24.40 2.70 0.47
C THR A 285 23.73 2.04 -0.73
N ALA A 286 24.23 0.87 -1.15
CA ALA A 286 23.65 0.15 -2.26
C ALA A 286 22.15 -0.12 -2.01
N ALA A 287 21.33 0.08 -3.02
CA ALA A 287 19.87 -0.04 -2.97
C ALA A 287 19.34 -0.68 -4.25
N MET A 288 18.13 -1.23 -4.20
CA MET A 288 17.41 -1.67 -5.39
C MET A 288 16.27 -0.70 -5.68
N VAL A 289 15.96 -0.50 -6.95
CA VAL A 289 14.79 0.27 -7.41
C VAL A 289 14.01 -0.53 -8.47
N PRO A 290 12.72 -0.23 -8.68
CA PRO A 290 11.92 -0.84 -9.74
C PRO A 290 12.56 -0.70 -11.13
N TRP A 291 12.28 -1.66 -12.03
CA TRP A 291 12.76 -1.61 -13.42
C TRP A 291 12.31 -0.33 -14.14
N ASP A 292 11.01 -0.04 -14.09
CA ASP A 292 10.38 1.16 -14.63
C ASP A 292 10.06 2.16 -13.52
N PHE A 293 11.09 2.58 -12.78
CA PHE A 293 10.92 3.54 -11.69
C PHE A 293 10.26 4.86 -12.14
N GLU A 294 10.44 5.31 -13.40
CA GLU A 294 9.79 6.52 -13.91
C GLU A 294 8.29 6.29 -14.04
N GLY A 295 7.88 5.19 -14.69
CA GLY A 295 6.47 4.82 -14.81
C GLY A 295 5.80 4.62 -13.45
N VAL A 296 6.50 4.01 -12.49
CA VAL A 296 6.03 3.86 -11.10
C VAL A 296 5.81 5.23 -10.45
N LEU A 297 6.80 6.12 -10.47
CA LEU A 297 6.71 7.44 -9.85
C LEU A 297 5.66 8.34 -10.54
N VAL A 298 5.56 8.29 -11.87
CA VAL A 298 4.53 9.03 -12.61
C VAL A 298 3.14 8.48 -12.31
N GLY A 299 3.00 7.16 -12.18
CA GLY A 299 1.73 6.53 -11.79
C GLY A 299 1.27 6.94 -10.40
N GLU A 300 2.20 7.19 -9.48
CA GLU A 300 1.91 7.56 -8.09
C GLU A 300 1.75 9.07 -7.88
N TYR A 301 2.69 9.88 -8.38
CA TYR A 301 2.79 11.31 -8.09
C TYR A 301 2.55 12.22 -9.30
N GLY A 302 2.38 11.64 -10.50
CA GLY A 302 2.26 12.36 -11.75
C GLY A 302 3.59 12.93 -12.27
N GLU A 303 3.61 13.31 -13.55
CA GLU A 303 4.82 13.79 -14.25
C GLU A 303 5.48 15.01 -13.58
N LYS A 304 4.69 15.86 -12.94
CA LYS A 304 5.18 17.08 -12.28
C LYS A 304 6.11 16.78 -11.12
N SER A 305 5.97 15.64 -10.45
CA SER A 305 6.83 15.24 -9.32
C SER A 305 8.30 15.09 -9.72
N LEU A 306 8.57 14.78 -10.99
CA LEU A 306 9.91 14.55 -11.53
C LEU A 306 10.60 15.81 -12.04
N VAL A 307 9.88 16.94 -12.16
CA VAL A 307 10.38 18.15 -12.85
C VAL A 307 10.13 19.46 -12.10
N VAL A 308 9.15 19.53 -11.20
CA VAL A 308 8.87 20.76 -10.44
C VAL A 308 10.00 21.01 -9.45
N ALA A 309 10.75 22.09 -9.68
CA ALA A 309 11.95 22.45 -8.94
C ALA A 309 11.68 23.31 -7.68
N GLU A 310 10.44 23.42 -7.23
CA GLU A 310 10.06 24.16 -6.01
C GLU A 310 8.92 23.43 -5.29
N TRP A 311 9.16 22.99 -4.06
CA TRP A 311 8.21 22.20 -3.28
C TRP A 311 8.49 22.35 -1.78
N GLU A 312 7.46 22.31 -0.92
CA GLU A 312 7.59 22.35 0.56
C GLU A 312 8.59 23.39 1.10
N GLY A 313 8.59 24.61 0.55
CA GLY A 313 9.51 25.68 0.98
C GLY A 313 10.97 25.48 0.55
N HIS A 314 11.25 24.55 -0.35
CA HIS A 314 12.56 24.28 -0.93
C HIS A 314 12.60 24.63 -2.41
N LYS A 315 13.82 24.76 -2.93
CA LYS A 315 14.10 24.95 -4.35
C LYS A 315 15.24 24.02 -4.76
N TRP A 316 15.04 23.30 -5.85
CA TRP A 316 16.08 22.48 -6.45
C TRP A 316 17.16 23.36 -7.08
N ASP A 317 18.41 23.13 -6.70
CA ASP A 317 19.59 23.71 -7.32
C ASP A 317 20.24 22.67 -8.25
N PRO A 318 20.17 22.84 -9.58
CA PRO A 318 20.72 21.88 -10.53
C PRO A 318 22.25 21.83 -10.55
N ALA A 319 22.94 22.88 -10.08
CA ALA A 319 24.40 22.90 -10.02
C ALA A 319 24.90 22.08 -8.82
N LEU A 320 24.21 22.19 -7.68
CA LEU A 320 24.53 21.41 -6.47
C LEU A 320 23.91 20.01 -6.49
N LYS A 321 22.88 19.78 -7.32
CA LYS A 321 22.00 18.61 -7.29
C LYS A 321 21.40 18.41 -5.91
N GLU A 322 20.90 19.50 -5.32
CA GLU A 322 20.35 19.51 -3.96
C GLU A 322 19.10 20.37 -3.86
N TRP A 323 18.23 19.97 -2.93
CA TRP A 323 17.08 20.75 -2.52
C TRP A 323 17.49 21.74 -1.43
N ILE A 324 17.43 23.03 -1.73
CA ILE A 324 17.85 24.11 -0.84
C ILE A 324 16.63 24.74 -0.17
N ARG A 325 16.63 24.80 1.16
CA ARG A 325 15.58 25.47 1.94
C ARG A 325 15.56 26.96 1.62
N LYS A 326 14.38 27.49 1.29
CA LYS A 326 14.21 28.93 1.07
C LYS A 326 14.31 29.66 2.42
N PRO A 327 14.89 30.88 2.46
CA PRO A 327 14.87 31.70 3.66
C PRO A 327 13.42 31.93 4.10
N SER A 328 13.12 31.67 5.38
CA SER A 328 11.80 31.96 5.94
C SER A 328 11.53 33.45 5.82
N THR A 329 10.43 33.82 5.15
CA THR A 329 9.92 35.21 5.13
C THR A 329 9.15 35.57 6.41
N ALA A 330 9.03 34.64 7.37
CA ALA A 330 8.30 34.86 8.61
C ALA A 330 9.22 35.44 9.70
N LYS A 331 8.74 36.48 10.38
CA LYS A 331 9.40 37.02 11.57
C LYS A 331 9.53 35.93 12.65
N PRO A 332 10.61 35.92 13.45
CA PRO A 332 10.74 34.98 14.57
C PRO A 332 9.54 35.17 15.51
N GLY A 333 8.76 34.10 15.72
CA GLY A 333 7.60 34.10 16.62
C GLY A 333 6.21 34.16 15.98
N THR A 334 6.08 34.25 14.65
CA THR A 334 4.76 34.16 13.97
C THR A 334 4.65 32.99 12.99
N ALA A 335 5.67 32.14 12.88
CA ALA A 335 5.59 30.92 12.09
C ALA A 335 4.66 29.93 12.80
N LYS A 336 3.36 30.05 12.54
CA LYS A 336 2.45 28.90 12.69
C LYS A 336 2.86 27.91 11.62
N TRP A 337 3.44 26.80 12.05
CA TRP A 337 3.54 25.59 11.24
C TRP A 337 2.10 25.21 10.85
N ASN A 338 1.80 25.24 9.54
CA ASN A 338 0.48 24.88 9.02
C ASN A 338 0.30 23.37 8.88
N GLY A 339 1.20 22.57 9.46
CA GLY A 339 1.27 21.15 9.19
C GLY A 339 1.56 20.84 7.72
N PRO A 340 1.93 19.60 7.40
CA PRO A 340 1.60 19.06 6.09
C PRO A 340 0.08 19.11 5.90
N VAL A 341 -0.35 19.54 4.72
CA VAL A 341 -1.75 19.78 4.36
C VAL A 341 -2.46 18.45 4.07
N ASP A 342 -3.63 18.27 4.69
CA ASP A 342 -4.60 17.20 4.41
C ASP A 342 -5.07 17.24 2.93
N LEU A 343 -4.73 16.18 2.19
CA LEU A 343 -5.10 16.00 0.78
C LEU A 343 -6.50 15.39 0.58
N GLY A 344 -7.26 15.19 1.66
CA GLY A 344 -8.51 14.42 1.67
C GLY A 344 -9.79 15.12 1.21
N GLN A 345 -9.77 16.37 0.74
CA GLN A 345 -11.03 17.12 0.46
C GLN A 345 -11.39 17.37 -1.01
N LEU A 346 -10.73 16.78 -2.02
CA LEU A 346 -11.09 17.03 -3.42
C LEU A 346 -11.24 15.78 -4.29
N GLY A 347 -12.50 15.50 -4.67
CA GLY A 347 -12.87 14.76 -5.88
C GLY A 347 -13.06 13.25 -5.73
N LYS A 348 -14.31 12.79 -5.65
CA LYS A 348 -14.67 11.39 -5.90
C LYS A 348 -14.34 11.03 -7.36
N PRO A 349 -13.75 9.86 -7.66
CA PRO A 349 -13.69 9.36 -9.04
C PRO A 349 -15.11 9.16 -9.57
N GLN A 350 -15.38 9.63 -10.79
CA GLN A 350 -16.58 9.22 -11.49
C GLN A 350 -16.48 7.72 -11.76
N GLU A 351 -17.50 6.97 -11.36
CA GLU A 351 -17.73 5.61 -11.83
C GLU A 351 -17.73 5.65 -13.36
N GLU A 352 -16.76 4.99 -14.00
CA GLU A 352 -16.91 4.60 -15.40
C GLU A 352 -18.07 3.60 -15.45
N GLU A 353 -19.22 4.07 -15.96
CA GLU A 353 -20.36 3.20 -16.25
C GLU A 353 -19.90 2.05 -17.16
N GLU A 354 -20.15 0.82 -16.73
CA GLU A 354 -20.02 -0.36 -17.58
C GLU A 354 -20.76 -0.13 -18.91
N PRO A 355 -20.20 -0.52 -20.07
CA PRO A 355 -20.93 -0.46 -21.32
C PRO A 355 -22.14 -1.39 -21.24
N LYS A 356 -23.34 -0.79 -21.19
CA LYS A 356 -24.62 -1.50 -21.24
C LYS A 356 -24.64 -2.41 -22.47
N GLN A 357 -24.73 -3.71 -22.23
CA GLN A 357 -25.07 -4.69 -23.27
C GLN A 357 -26.41 -4.27 -23.90
N GLN A 358 -26.38 -3.84 -25.16
CA GLN A 358 -27.58 -3.69 -25.96
C GLN A 358 -28.15 -5.09 -26.21
N GLN A 359 -29.19 -5.44 -25.45
CA GLN A 359 -30.10 -6.51 -25.81
C GLN A 359 -30.89 -6.06 -27.04
N ASP A 360 -30.67 -6.77 -28.13
CA ASP A 360 -31.41 -6.66 -29.38
C ASP A 360 -32.88 -7.02 -29.12
N LYS A 361 -33.75 -6.01 -29.12
CA LYS A 361 -35.20 -6.18 -29.05
C LYS A 361 -35.73 -6.28 -30.48
N THR A 362 -36.02 -7.50 -30.89
CA THR A 362 -36.92 -7.78 -32.02
C THR A 362 -38.30 -7.17 -31.74
N GLU A 363 -38.61 -6.04 -32.37
CA GLU A 363 -39.97 -5.53 -32.47
C GLU A 363 -40.63 -6.05 -33.76
N THR A 364 -41.49 -7.05 -33.57
CA THR A 364 -42.56 -7.41 -34.49
C THR A 364 -43.49 -6.22 -34.70
N THR A 365 -43.43 -5.60 -35.88
CA THR A 365 -44.44 -4.66 -36.35
C THR A 365 -45.42 -5.38 -37.27
N ASN A 366 -46.61 -5.65 -36.75
CA ASN A 366 -47.80 -5.94 -37.55
C ASN A 366 -48.20 -4.67 -38.31
N SER A 367 -48.13 -4.70 -39.64
CA SER A 367 -48.90 -3.79 -40.47
C SER A 367 -49.68 -4.60 -41.51
N ASN A 368 -50.98 -4.72 -41.24
CA ASN A 368 -51.98 -5.05 -42.24
C ASN A 368 -52.01 -3.92 -43.28
N THR A 369 -51.72 -4.20 -44.54
CA THR A 369 -52.31 -3.44 -45.65
C THR A 369 -52.48 -4.33 -46.88
N ASN A 370 -53.61 -4.10 -47.52
CA ASN A 370 -54.29 -4.96 -48.47
C ASN A 370 -53.58 -5.17 -49.81
N ILE A 371 -53.87 -6.35 -50.35
CA ILE A 371 -53.57 -6.87 -51.68
C ILE A 371 -54.38 -6.14 -52.76
N ALA A 372 -53.68 -5.67 -53.80
CA ALA A 372 -54.12 -5.56 -55.19
C ALA A 372 -52.84 -5.62 -56.04
N GLY A 373 -52.62 -6.45 -57.06
CA GLY A 373 -53.49 -7.26 -57.89
C GLY A 373 -53.30 -6.86 -59.36
N LYS A 374 -52.67 -7.74 -60.16
CA LYS A 374 -52.35 -7.71 -61.63
C LYS A 374 -51.05 -6.97 -62.03
N GLN A 375 -50.22 -7.45 -62.97
CA GLN A 375 -50.43 -8.42 -64.06
C GLN A 375 -49.10 -9.01 -64.59
N ARG A 376 -49.11 -10.34 -64.83
CA ARG A 376 -48.50 -11.20 -65.88
C ARG A 376 -47.28 -10.73 -66.69
N ASP A 377 -46.34 -11.67 -66.87
CA ASP A 377 -46.12 -12.30 -68.19
C ASP A 377 -45.58 -13.74 -68.13
N LYS A 378 -45.99 -14.52 -69.15
CA LYS A 378 -45.79 -15.96 -69.38
C LYS A 378 -44.70 -16.21 -70.43
N ALA A 379 -44.00 -17.34 -70.30
CA ALA A 379 -43.69 -18.34 -71.36
C ALA A 379 -43.11 -19.56 -70.60
N THR A 380 -43.41 -20.85 -70.87
CA THR A 380 -43.60 -21.57 -72.14
C THR A 380 -44.14 -22.99 -71.86
N ALA A 381 -44.72 -23.61 -72.89
CA ALA A 381 -45.15 -25.01 -73.06
C ALA A 381 -46.56 -25.38 -72.57
#